data_AF-A0A5C8G0E8-F1
#
_entry.id   AF-A0A5C8G0E8-F1
#
_cell.length_a   1.000
_cell.length_b   1.000
_cell.length_c   1.000
_cell.angle_alpha   90.00
_cell.angle_beta   90.00
_cell.angle_gamma   90.00
#
_symmetry.space_group_name_H-M   'P 1'
#
loop_
_entity.id
_entity.type
_entity.pdbx_description
1 polymer ?
#
loop_
_entity_poly.entity_id
_entity_poly.type
_entity_poly.pdbx_seq_one_letter_code
_entity_poly.pdbx_strand_id
1 'polypeptide(L)' 'MTVYIYFEVDKKTEKEIVNLVEKVIEGKKKGIDTRELEGEIDRLVYWLYGLSEEEVGIIEGKN' A
#
# COMPACT_ATOMS: atom_id res chain seq x y z
N MET A 1 25.84 -3.21 13.68
CA MET A 1 25.56 -1.86 13.12
C MET A 1 24.29 -1.99 12.32
N THR A 2 23.12 -1.75 12.94
CA THR A 2 21.85 -1.75 12.19
C THR A 2 21.75 -0.40 11.49
N VAL A 3 21.94 -0.39 10.17
CA VAL A 3 21.71 0.81 9.37
C VAL A 3 20.21 0.89 9.14
N TYR A 4 19.51 1.68 9.96
CA TYR A 4 18.14 2.09 9.67
C TYR A 4 18.19 3.12 8.54
N ILE A 5 18.19 2.64 7.30
CA ILE A 5 17.92 3.50 6.15
C ILE A 5 16.43 3.83 6.24
N TYR A 6 16.09 4.97 6.83
CA TYR A 6 14.77 5.56 6.62
C TYR A 6 14.73 5.95 5.15
N PHE A 7 14.19 5.06 4.30
CA PHE A 7 13.89 5.40 2.92
C PHE A 7 12.90 6.56 2.97
N GLU A 8 13.35 7.76 2.59
CA GLU A 8 12.46 8.89 2.42
C GLU A 8 11.55 8.56 1.24
N VAL A 9 10.27 8.30 1.53
CA VAL A 9 9.25 8.08 0.50
C VAL A 9 9.19 9.31 -0.37
N ASP A 10 9.22 9.14 -1.69
CA ASP A 10 9.11 10.28 -2.58
C ASP A 10 7.73 10.93 -2.42
N LYS A 11 7.70 12.27 -2.45
CA LYS A 11 6.46 13.05 -2.21
C LYS A 11 5.35 12.74 -3.22
N LYS A 12 5.64 12.12 -4.35
CA LYS A 12 4.63 11.73 -5.34
C LYS A 12 3.94 10.44 -4.87
N THR A 13 4.70 9.42 -4.47
CA THR A 13 4.15 8.19 -3.90
C THR A 13 3.36 8.47 -2.63
N GLU A 14 3.85 9.35 -1.75
CA GLU A 14 3.10 9.77 -0.56
C GLU A 14 1.73 10.35 -0.94
N LYS A 15 1.69 11.29 -1.90
CA LYS A 15 0.43 11.88 -2.39
C LYS A 15 -0.49 10.84 -3.02
N GLU A 16 0.07 9.88 -3.74
CA GLU A 16 -0.71 8.81 -4.37
C GLU A 16 -1.41 7.94 -3.32
N ILE A 17 -0.67 7.50 -2.29
CA ILE A 17 -1.23 6.75 -1.17
C ILE A 17 -2.31 7.56 -0.45
N VAL A 18 -2.04 8.85 -0.16
CA VAL A 18 -3.03 9.73 0.49
C VAL A 18 -4.32 9.82 -0.33
N ASN A 19 -4.20 10.07 -1.64
CA ASN A 19 -5.37 10.15 -2.54
C ASN A 19 -6.17 8.84 -2.59
N LEU A 20 -5.49 7.68 -2.59
CA LEU A 20 -6.15 6.38 -2.57
C LEU A 20 -6.89 6.16 -1.24
N VAL A 21 -6.26 6.49 -0.11
CA VAL A 21 -6.88 6.39 1.23
C VAL A 21 -8.11 7.29 1.33
N GLU A 22 -8.05 8.51 0.82
CA GLU A 22 -9.21 9.41 0.77
C GLU A 22 -10.38 8.79 -0.02
N LYS A 23 -10.10 8.23 -1.20
CA LYS A 23 -11.12 7.52 -2.01
C LYS A 23 -11.71 6.31 -1.28
N VAL A 24 -10.89 5.54 -0.57
CA VAL A 24 -11.36 4.40 0.25
C VAL A 24 -12.31 4.89 1.34
N ILE A 25 -11.94 5.94 2.07
CA ILE A 25 -12.77 6.51 3.14
C ILE A 25 -14.10 7.01 2.58
N GLU A 26 -14.09 7.74 1.45
CA GLU A 26 -15.31 8.20 0.79
C GLU A 26 -16.17 7.06 0.26
N GLY A 27 -15.55 6.03 -0.34
CA GLY A 27 -16.22 4.85 -0.86
C GLY A 27 -16.93 4.07 0.23
N LYS A 28 -16.23 3.78 1.34
CA LYS A 28 -16.83 3.08 2.51
C LYS A 28 -17.99 3.87 3.10
N LYS A 29 -17.90 5.20 3.21
CA LYS A 29 -19.01 6.05 3.66
C LYS A 29 -20.25 5.93 2.78
N LYS A 30 -20.07 5.70 1.47
CA LYS A 30 -21.15 5.52 0.49
C LYS A 30 -21.60 4.07 0.33
N GLY A 31 -21.02 3.13 1.09
CA GLY A 31 -21.30 1.69 0.95
C GLY A 31 -20.77 1.09 -0.36
N ILE A 32 -19.80 1.74 -1.00
CA ILE A 32 -19.14 1.25 -2.21
C ILE A 32 -18.06 0.24 -1.80
N ASP A 33 -17.91 -0.80 -2.61
CA ASP A 33 -16.81 -1.75 -2.47
C ASP A 33 -15.47 -1.10 -2.80
N THR A 34 -14.55 -1.07 -1.84
CA THR A 34 -13.24 -0.42 -1.95
C THR A 34 -12.08 -1.40 -2.00
N ARG A 35 -12.35 -2.71 -2.10
CA ARG A 35 -11.31 -3.76 -2.08
C ARG A 35 -10.23 -3.58 -3.13
N GLU A 36 -10.58 -3.09 -4.31
CA GLU A 36 -9.62 -2.84 -5.39
C GLU A 36 -8.65 -1.71 -5.02
N LEU A 37 -9.17 -0.60 -4.47
CA LEU A 37 -8.37 0.54 -4.01
C LEU A 37 -7.48 0.16 -2.81
N GLU A 38 -7.99 -0.67 -1.90
CA GLU A 38 -7.22 -1.20 -0.78
C GLU A 38 -6.05 -2.06 -1.28
N GLY A 39 -6.31 -2.96 -2.25
CA GLY A 39 -5.24 -3.76 -2.85
C GLY A 39 -4.20 -2.94 -3.63
N GLU A 40 -4.57 -1.79 -4.19
CA GLU A 40 -3.59 -0.84 -4.77
C GLU A 40 -2.69 -0.24 -3.69
N ILE A 41 -3.26 0.16 -2.55
CA ILE A 41 -2.49 0.68 -1.40
C ILE A 41 -1.53 -0.41 -0.89
N ASP A 42 -2.00 -1.64 -0.73
CA ASP A 42 -1.17 -2.75 -0.23
C ASP A 42 0.05 -2.98 -1.14
N ARG A 43 -0.15 -3.00 -2.47
CA ARG A 43 0.96 -3.11 -3.43
C ARG A 43 1.96 -1.97 -3.32
N LEU A 44 1.50 -0.73 -3.18
CA LEU A 44 2.38 0.42 -3.00
C LEU A 44 3.17 0.32 -1.69
N VAL A 45 2.52 -0.12 -0.61
CA VAL A 45 3.17 -0.31 0.69
C VAL A 45 4.22 -1.42 0.60
N TYR A 46 3.92 -2.56 -0.03
CA TYR A 46 4.89 -3.63 -0.24
C TYR A 46 6.11 -3.16 -1.04
N TRP A 47 5.88 -2.37 -2.09
CA TRP A 47 6.96 -1.79 -2.88
C TRP A 47 7.83 -0.83 -2.04
N LEU A 48 7.22 -0.02 -1.17
CA LEU A 48 7.96 0.89 -0.27
C LEU A 48 8.84 0.16 0.74
N TYR A 49 8.41 -1.03 1.19
CA TYR A 49 9.21 -1.89 2.06
C TYR A 49 10.18 -2.81 1.28
N GLY A 50 10.16 -2.76 -0.05
CA GLY A 50 11.05 -3.55 -0.91
C GLY A 50 10.75 -5.04 -0.91
N LEU A 51 9.50 -5.44 -0.69
CA LEU A 51 9.09 -6.85 -0.70
C LEU A 51 9.11 -7.41 -2.12
N SER A 52 9.53 -8.66 -2.23
CA SER A 52 9.43 -9.47 -3.44
C SER A 52 8.03 -10.08 -3.62
N GLU A 53 7.70 -10.48 -4.85
CA GLU A 53 6.43 -11.18 -5.14
C GLU A 53 6.24 -12.46 -4.32
N GLU A 54 7.34 -13.14 -3.97
CA GLU A 54 7.32 -14.33 -3.10
C GLU A 54 6.88 -13.97 -1.68
N GLU A 55 7.46 -12.92 -1.10
CA GLU A 55 7.11 -12.43 0.24
C GLU A 55 5.68 -11.89 0.27
N VAL A 56 5.26 -11.16 -0.78
CA VAL A 56 3.88 -10.71 -0.94
C VAL A 56 2.92 -11.90 -1.01
N GLY A 57 3.26 -12.95 -1.77
CA GLY A 57 2.46 -14.17 -1.87
C GLY A 57 2.27 -14.89 -0.53
N ILE A 58 3.30 -14.90 0.32
CA ILE A 58 3.22 -15.45 1.68
C ILE A 58 2.28 -14.60 2.55
N ILE A 59 2.37 -13.28 2.50
CA ILE A 59 1.53 -12.36 3.29
C ILE A 59 0.05 -12.46 2.88
N GLU A 60 -0.21 -12.53 1.57
CA GLU A 60 -1.55 -12.62 0.99
C GLU A 60 -2.18 -14.01 1.13
N GLY A 61 -1.43 -15.00 1.65
CA GLY A 61 -1.91 -16.38 1.77
C GLY A 61 -2.25 -17.02 0.41
N LYS A 62 -1.55 -16.62 -0.66
CA LYS A 62 -1.73 -17.13 -2.02
C LYS A 62 -0.83 -18.34 -2.34
N ASN A 63 -0.23 -18.95 -1.30
CA ASN A 63 0.59 -20.17 -1.38
C ASN A 63 -0.20 -21.42 -0.99
#